data_AF-A0A2H0GB02-F1
#
_entry.id   AF-A0A2H0GB02-F1
#
_cell.length_a   1.000
_cell.length_b   1.000
_cell.length_c   1.000
_cell.angle_alpha   90.00
_cell.angle_beta   90.00
_cell.angle_gamma   90.00
#
_symmetry.space_group_name_H-M   'P 1'
#
loop_
_entity.id
_entity.type
_entity.pdbx_description
1 polymer ?
#
loop_
_entity_poly.entity_id
_entity_poly.type
_entity_poly.pdbx_seq_one_letter_code
_entity_poly.pdbx_strand_id
1 'polypeptide(L)'
;MKTLNKITALSILFSGLLLSCSEVEKQTEEDNLLTINNQSVNEDNALTLLKTNCFTCHNPNLEIEKRIAPPWFKVRQHYYDDETSKEDFIAAISNFINNPTEENSIMPGAVRNFGLMPKMSFKEGDLKIIASYLYDNDISSDEWYEKWEAFEKKSALIPIEINYEDLGRNIANETKANLGKNLMAAVKEKGAAGAVDFCNIRAIPITDSMSVVLNAKVKRVSDKPRNSINAANEDELEYIENWKKAKEQGEKYPPKVVELNNKMVGYYPIETNEMCMKCHGIPEKQINTKTLANIKKLYPNDKATGYSENEIRGIFVVVMDKK
;
A
#
# COMPACT_ATOMS: atom_id res chain seq x y z
N MET A 1 -34.34 -38.29 68.86
CA MET A 1 -35.28 -39.28 69.46
C MET A 1 -36.67 -38.67 69.43
N LYS A 2 -37.58 -39.19 68.57
CA LYS A 2 -39.07 -39.09 68.59
C LYS A 2 -39.67 -37.66 68.59
N THR A 3 -40.74 -37.26 67.90
CA THR A 3 -41.75 -37.89 67.04
C THR A 3 -42.62 -36.75 66.47
N LEU A 4 -43.28 -37.04 65.35
CA LEU A 4 -44.41 -36.36 64.69
C LEU A 4 -45.39 -35.59 65.62
N ASN A 5 -46.01 -34.52 65.10
CA ASN A 5 -47.45 -34.59 64.77
C ASN A 5 -47.95 -33.48 63.81
N LYS A 6 -48.76 -33.94 62.85
CA LYS A 6 -49.56 -33.20 61.87
C LYS A 6 -50.85 -32.68 62.51
N ILE A 7 -51.37 -31.54 62.04
CA ILE A 7 -52.82 -31.30 61.96
C ILE A 7 -53.15 -30.63 60.61
N THR A 8 -54.24 -31.15 60.06
CA THR A 8 -54.88 -31.09 58.74
C THR A 8 -55.80 -29.87 58.46
N ALA A 9 -56.12 -29.72 57.17
CA ALA A 9 -57.34 -29.19 56.52
C ALA A 9 -57.07 -27.90 55.71
N LEU A 10 -57.60 -27.67 54.49
CA LEU A 10 -58.71 -28.27 53.78
C LEU A 10 -58.55 -28.01 52.27
N SER A 11 -59.00 -28.96 51.47
CA SER A 11 -58.95 -29.03 50.01
C SER A 11 -59.94 -28.09 49.32
N ILE A 12 -59.53 -27.42 48.24
CA ILE A 12 -60.43 -27.03 47.14
C ILE A 12 -59.75 -27.42 45.82
N LEU A 13 -60.37 -28.37 45.11
CA LEU A 13 -60.07 -28.72 43.73
C LEU A 13 -60.49 -27.57 42.80
N PHE A 14 -59.61 -27.15 41.91
CA PHE A 14 -60.01 -26.57 40.63
C PHE A 14 -59.09 -27.13 39.53
N SER A 15 -59.72 -27.81 38.58
CA SER A 15 -59.10 -28.55 37.48
C SER A 15 -59.27 -27.73 36.19
N GLY A 16 -58.27 -27.72 35.32
CA GLY A 16 -58.49 -27.53 33.87
C GLY A 16 -57.79 -26.36 33.18
N LEU A 17 -56.70 -26.69 32.48
CA LEU A 17 -56.28 -26.27 31.12
C LEU A 17 -56.09 -24.78 30.75
N LEU A 18 -54.81 -24.40 30.64
CA LEU A 18 -54.08 -24.02 29.41
C LEU A 18 -54.83 -23.32 28.24
N LEU A 19 -54.50 -22.04 27.97
CA LEU A 19 -53.71 -21.55 26.81
C LEU A 19 -53.95 -20.05 26.51
N SER A 20 -52.85 -19.41 26.07
CA SER A 20 -52.80 -18.21 25.21
C SER A 20 -52.86 -16.82 25.87
N CYS A 21 -51.68 -16.30 26.22
CA CYS A 21 -51.36 -14.87 26.12
C CYS A 21 -50.01 -14.75 25.38
N SER A 22 -50.03 -14.10 24.23
CA SER A 22 -48.85 -13.62 23.52
C SER A 22 -48.34 -12.35 24.21
N GLU A 23 -47.22 -12.46 24.92
CA GLU A 23 -46.42 -11.30 25.29
C GLU A 23 -45.47 -10.96 24.13
N VAL A 24 -45.69 -9.78 23.57
CA VAL A 24 -44.82 -9.13 22.59
C VAL A 24 -43.57 -8.65 23.33
N GLU A 25 -42.47 -9.38 23.16
CA GLU A 25 -41.16 -8.99 23.66
C GLU A 25 -40.58 -7.89 22.75
N LYS A 26 -40.38 -6.72 23.35
CA LYS A 26 -39.80 -5.54 22.73
C LYS A 26 -38.28 -5.66 22.76
N GLN A 27 -37.70 -6.41 21.81
CA GLN A 27 -36.26 -6.49 21.59
C GLN A 27 -35.84 -5.61 20.39
N THR A 28 -35.33 -4.44 20.75
CA THR A 28 -34.14 -3.77 20.21
C THR A 28 -33.90 -3.70 18.70
N GLU A 29 -34.14 -2.50 18.18
CA GLU A 29 -33.62 -1.91 16.93
C GLU A 29 -32.09 -1.68 16.95
N GLU A 30 -31.40 -2.05 18.04
CA GLU A 30 -29.94 -1.92 18.24
C GLU A 30 -29.13 -3.16 17.78
N ASP A 31 -29.74 -4.33 17.57
CA ASP A 31 -29.02 -5.54 17.17
C ASP A 31 -28.85 -5.70 15.65
N ASN A 32 -29.50 -4.82 14.87
CA ASN A 32 -29.48 -4.86 13.41
C ASN A 32 -28.31 -4.07 12.78
N LEU A 33 -27.42 -3.49 13.60
CA LEU A 33 -26.16 -2.87 13.13
C LEU A 33 -24.94 -3.80 13.24
N LEU A 34 -25.05 -4.94 13.92
CA LEU A 34 -23.94 -5.87 14.19
C LEU A 34 -23.99 -7.15 13.35
N THR A 35 -24.93 -7.26 12.41
CA THR A 35 -25.01 -8.31 11.39
C THR A 35 -24.67 -7.77 9.98
N ILE A 36 -23.71 -6.85 9.87
CA ILE A 36 -22.96 -6.70 8.63
C ILE A 36 -22.12 -7.98 8.47
N ASN A 37 -22.63 -8.91 7.66
CA ASN A 37 -22.06 -10.23 7.34
C ASN A 37 -20.51 -10.21 7.37
N ASN A 38 -19.87 -11.10 8.14
CA ASN A 38 -18.40 -11.24 8.19
C ASN A 38 -17.75 -11.35 6.80
N GLN A 39 -18.48 -11.88 5.81
CA GLN A 39 -18.07 -11.93 4.41
C GLN A 39 -18.04 -10.54 3.74
N SER A 40 -19.05 -9.69 3.99
CA SER A 40 -19.09 -8.31 3.49
C SER A 40 -18.04 -7.40 4.14
N VAL A 41 -17.71 -7.63 5.43
CA VAL A 41 -16.62 -6.91 6.11
C VAL A 41 -15.26 -7.29 5.52
N ASN A 42 -15.06 -8.56 5.17
CA ASN A 42 -13.81 -9.02 4.55
C ASN A 42 -13.65 -8.52 3.10
N GLU A 43 -14.76 -8.49 2.34
CA GLU A 43 -14.77 -7.93 0.98
C GLU A 43 -14.53 -6.41 0.98
N ASP A 44 -15.26 -5.64 1.79
CA ASP A 44 -15.07 -4.19 1.90
C ASP A 44 -13.62 -3.85 2.31
N ASN A 45 -13.01 -4.66 3.18
CA ASN A 45 -11.61 -4.51 3.55
C ASN A 45 -10.67 -4.75 2.35
N ALA A 46 -10.86 -5.83 1.61
CA ALA A 46 -10.03 -6.13 0.43
C ALA A 46 -10.19 -5.06 -0.67
N LEU A 47 -11.42 -4.59 -0.93
CA LEU A 47 -11.69 -3.51 -1.87
C LEU A 47 -11.10 -2.18 -1.40
N THR A 48 -11.12 -1.91 -0.09
CA THR A 48 -10.43 -0.75 0.50
C THR A 48 -8.93 -0.83 0.20
N LEU A 49 -8.29 -1.96 0.51
CA LEU A 49 -6.86 -2.16 0.28
C LEU A 49 -6.50 -2.05 -1.21
N LEU A 50 -7.31 -2.61 -2.11
CA LEU A 50 -7.13 -2.46 -3.57
C LEU A 50 -7.24 -0.99 -4.01
N LYS A 51 -8.29 -0.30 -3.56
CA LYS A 51 -8.54 1.12 -3.85
C LYS A 51 -7.37 1.98 -3.41
N THR A 52 -6.89 1.80 -2.19
CA THR A 52 -5.87 2.66 -1.59
C THR A 52 -4.45 2.34 -2.05
N ASN A 53 -4.16 1.07 -2.32
CA ASN A 53 -2.77 0.62 -2.52
C ASN A 53 -2.45 0.33 -3.99
N CYS A 54 -3.45 0.04 -4.82
CA CYS A 54 -3.21 -0.51 -6.16
C CYS A 54 -3.90 0.28 -7.28
N PHE A 55 -5.12 0.77 -7.06
CA PHE A 55 -5.93 1.37 -8.11
C PHE A 55 -5.49 2.78 -8.54
N THR A 56 -4.59 3.45 -7.82
CA THR A 56 -3.94 4.67 -8.33
C THR A 56 -3.26 4.42 -9.67
N CYS A 57 -2.64 3.24 -9.86
CA CYS A 57 -1.97 2.86 -11.11
C CYS A 57 -2.77 1.84 -11.93
N HIS A 58 -3.45 0.91 -11.26
CA HIS A 58 -4.16 -0.22 -11.86
C HIS A 58 -5.69 0.00 -11.90
N ASN A 59 -6.14 1.26 -11.96
CA ASN A 59 -7.54 1.64 -11.90
C ASN A 59 -8.39 0.81 -12.89
N PRO A 60 -9.47 0.14 -12.44
CA PRO A 60 -10.31 -0.64 -13.34
C PRO A 60 -11.00 0.23 -14.42
N ASN A 61 -11.36 1.47 -14.08
CA ASN A 61 -12.21 2.36 -14.86
C ASN A 61 -11.45 3.29 -15.85
N LEU A 62 -10.12 3.16 -15.97
CA LEU A 62 -9.35 4.01 -16.89
C LEU A 62 -9.40 3.53 -18.35
N GLU A 63 -9.61 4.46 -19.27
CA GLU A 63 -9.39 4.24 -20.71
C GLU A 63 -7.97 3.75 -21.01
N ILE A 64 -7.80 2.92 -22.04
CA ILE A 64 -6.53 2.25 -22.36
C ILE A 64 -5.37 3.24 -22.46
N GLU A 65 -5.56 4.37 -23.14
CA GLU A 65 -4.52 5.39 -23.38
C GLU A 65 -4.12 6.16 -22.12
N LYS A 66 -4.98 6.13 -21.09
CA LYS A 66 -4.77 6.81 -19.81
C LYS A 66 -4.15 5.90 -18.75
N ARG A 67 -3.99 4.61 -19.04
CA ARG A 67 -3.46 3.63 -18.08
C ARG A 67 -1.97 3.85 -17.81
N ILE A 68 -1.61 3.74 -16.53
CA ILE A 68 -0.22 3.80 -16.07
C ILE A 68 0.35 2.38 -15.88
N ALA A 69 -0.53 1.42 -15.59
CA ALA A 69 -0.20 0.02 -15.37
C ALA A 69 -1.29 -0.89 -15.99
N PRO A 70 -1.05 -2.19 -16.20
CA PRO A 70 -2.07 -3.10 -16.70
C PRO A 70 -3.26 -3.18 -15.71
N PRO A 71 -4.51 -3.26 -16.18
CA PRO A 71 -5.65 -3.45 -15.28
C PRO A 71 -5.53 -4.79 -14.55
N TRP A 72 -6.06 -4.85 -13.32
CA TRP A 72 -5.99 -6.06 -12.49
C TRP A 72 -6.64 -7.27 -13.13
N PHE A 73 -7.72 -7.13 -13.91
CA PHE A 73 -8.33 -8.28 -14.58
C PHE A 73 -7.36 -8.94 -15.58
N LYS A 74 -6.51 -8.15 -16.25
CA LYS A 74 -5.43 -8.68 -17.10
C LYS A 74 -4.31 -9.30 -16.28
N VAL A 75 -3.94 -8.70 -15.16
CA VAL A 75 -2.95 -9.29 -14.25
C VAL A 75 -3.45 -10.66 -13.78
N ARG A 76 -4.68 -10.73 -13.25
CA ARG A 76 -5.31 -11.99 -12.82
C ARG A 76 -5.30 -13.03 -13.92
N GLN A 77 -5.70 -12.68 -15.15
CA GLN A 77 -5.71 -13.60 -16.29
C GLN A 77 -4.36 -14.25 -16.60
N HIS A 78 -3.24 -13.62 -16.23
CA HIS A 78 -1.91 -14.19 -16.42
C HIS A 78 -1.41 -15.01 -15.24
N TYR A 79 -1.88 -14.71 -14.03
CA TYR A 79 -1.43 -15.37 -12.79
C TYR A 79 -2.37 -16.49 -12.34
N TYR A 80 -3.56 -16.62 -12.92
CA TYR A 80 -4.61 -17.57 -12.55
C TYR A 80 -5.04 -18.42 -13.75
N ASP A 81 -5.13 -19.72 -13.52
CA ASP A 81 -5.89 -20.70 -14.30
C ASP A 81 -6.63 -21.68 -13.37
N ASP A 82 -7.41 -22.59 -13.94
CA ASP A 82 -8.23 -23.56 -13.17
C ASP A 82 -7.39 -24.58 -12.38
N GLU A 83 -6.10 -24.72 -12.68
CA GLU A 83 -5.18 -25.63 -11.99
C GLU A 83 -4.35 -24.92 -10.90
N THR A 84 -4.32 -23.59 -10.92
CA THR A 84 -3.56 -22.77 -9.98
C THR A 84 -4.17 -22.86 -8.58
N SER A 85 -3.38 -23.30 -7.60
CA SER A 85 -3.82 -23.27 -6.20
C SER A 85 -3.86 -21.83 -5.67
N LYS A 86 -4.69 -21.59 -4.64
CA LYS A 86 -4.75 -20.28 -3.99
C LYS A 86 -3.42 -19.88 -3.38
N GLU A 87 -2.72 -20.85 -2.79
CA GLU A 87 -1.39 -20.68 -2.22
C GLU A 87 -0.37 -20.25 -3.28
N ASP A 88 -0.36 -20.91 -4.45
CA ASP A 88 0.56 -20.59 -5.54
C ASP A 88 0.24 -19.21 -6.15
N PHE A 89 -1.04 -18.87 -6.32
CA PHE A 89 -1.46 -17.55 -6.79
C PHE A 89 -0.96 -16.44 -5.87
N ILE A 90 -1.20 -16.59 -4.55
CA ILE A 90 -0.76 -15.62 -3.54
C ILE A 90 0.76 -15.51 -3.55
N ALA A 91 1.48 -16.63 -3.61
CA ALA A 91 2.94 -16.64 -3.64
C ALA A 91 3.48 -15.94 -4.89
N ALA A 92 2.93 -16.21 -6.07
CA ALA A 92 3.37 -15.62 -7.34
C ALA A 92 3.14 -14.11 -7.38
N ILE A 93 1.96 -13.64 -6.98
CA ILE A 93 1.64 -12.20 -6.90
C ILE A 93 2.54 -11.51 -5.87
N SER A 94 2.70 -12.10 -4.68
CA SER A 94 3.52 -11.53 -3.61
C SER A 94 5.00 -11.48 -3.99
N ASN A 95 5.52 -12.50 -4.68
CA ASN A 95 6.91 -12.53 -5.15
C ASN A 95 7.21 -11.36 -6.09
N PHE A 96 6.36 -11.14 -7.10
CA PHE A 96 6.53 -10.04 -8.03
C PHE A 96 6.39 -8.67 -7.35
N ILE A 97 5.37 -8.47 -6.50
CA ILE A 97 5.14 -7.18 -5.84
C ILE A 97 6.30 -6.81 -4.90
N ASN A 98 6.83 -7.78 -4.15
CA ASN A 98 7.93 -7.55 -3.21
C ASN A 98 9.29 -7.37 -3.90
N ASN A 99 9.48 -7.97 -5.07
CA ASN A 99 10.70 -7.86 -5.84
C ASN A 99 10.43 -7.76 -7.35
N PRO A 100 9.90 -6.61 -7.83
CA PRO A 100 9.56 -6.46 -9.24
C PRO A 100 10.85 -6.34 -10.05
N THR A 101 11.16 -7.41 -10.78
CA THR A 101 12.23 -7.51 -11.77
C THR A 101 11.65 -8.02 -13.08
N GLU A 102 12.38 -7.88 -14.19
CA GLU A 102 11.94 -8.47 -15.47
C GLU A 102 11.83 -9.99 -15.38
N GLU A 103 12.76 -10.64 -14.65
CA GLU A 103 12.78 -12.08 -14.42
C GLU A 103 11.59 -12.57 -13.58
N ASN A 104 11.22 -11.82 -12.54
CA ASN A 104 10.09 -12.16 -11.68
C ASN A 104 8.73 -11.82 -12.32
N SER A 105 8.71 -11.17 -13.47
CA SER A 105 7.48 -10.84 -14.18
C SER A 105 7.10 -11.92 -15.17
N ILE A 106 5.93 -12.55 -14.99
CA ILE A 106 5.36 -13.45 -16.00
C ILE A 106 4.65 -12.68 -17.13
N MET A 107 4.67 -11.34 -17.09
CA MET A 107 3.96 -10.46 -18.01
C MET A 107 4.94 -9.56 -18.80
N PRO A 108 5.83 -10.11 -19.64
CA PRO A 108 6.83 -9.31 -20.37
C PRO A 108 6.19 -8.29 -21.32
N GLY A 109 4.97 -8.54 -21.81
CA GLY A 109 4.19 -7.55 -22.57
C GLY A 109 3.80 -6.32 -21.76
N ALA A 110 3.43 -6.50 -20.48
CA ALA A 110 3.14 -5.39 -19.59
C ALA A 110 4.40 -4.58 -19.28
N VAL A 111 5.53 -5.26 -19.03
CA VAL A 111 6.83 -4.59 -18.82
C VAL A 111 7.22 -3.74 -20.03
N ARG A 112 7.04 -4.25 -21.26
CA ARG A 112 7.33 -3.47 -22.48
C ARG A 112 6.41 -2.25 -22.65
N ASN A 113 5.12 -2.39 -22.32
CA ASN A 113 4.12 -1.36 -22.57
C ASN A 113 4.10 -0.28 -21.48
N PHE A 114 4.22 -0.68 -20.21
CA PHE A 114 4.06 0.20 -19.04
C PHE A 114 5.39 0.48 -18.32
N GLY A 115 6.44 -0.28 -18.62
CA GLY A 115 7.66 -0.33 -17.82
C GLY A 115 7.52 -1.30 -16.64
N LEU A 116 8.63 -1.51 -15.94
CA LEU A 116 8.65 -2.33 -14.74
C LEU A 116 7.92 -1.63 -13.59
N MET A 117 7.08 -2.37 -12.86
CA MET A 117 6.40 -1.84 -11.66
C MET A 117 7.45 -1.36 -10.65
N PRO A 118 7.38 -0.12 -10.15
CA PRO A 118 8.28 0.32 -9.09
C PRO A 118 8.07 -0.53 -7.84
N LYS A 119 9.16 -0.88 -7.15
CA LYS A 119 9.07 -1.56 -5.84
C LYS A 119 8.37 -0.64 -4.84
N MET A 120 7.20 -1.02 -4.36
CA MET A 120 6.40 -0.24 -3.42
C MET A 120 6.50 -0.82 -2.01
N SER A 121 6.19 -0.03 -0.98
CA SER A 121 6.11 -0.53 0.40
C SER A 121 4.68 -0.93 0.71
N PHE A 122 4.47 -2.21 1.04
CA PHE A 122 3.19 -2.76 1.44
C PHE A 122 3.33 -3.61 2.71
N LYS A 123 2.24 -3.73 3.49
CA LYS A 123 2.17 -4.69 4.59
C LYS A 123 1.95 -6.08 4.01
N GLU A 124 2.69 -7.06 4.52
CA GLU A 124 2.60 -8.45 4.04
C GLU A 124 1.20 -9.04 4.24
N GLY A 125 0.53 -8.71 5.36
CA GLY A 125 -0.86 -9.09 5.62
C GLY A 125 -1.83 -8.53 4.58
N ASP A 126 -1.69 -7.24 4.24
CA ASP A 126 -2.54 -6.57 3.24
C ASP A 126 -2.36 -7.22 1.86
N LEU A 127 -1.12 -7.54 1.46
CA LEU A 127 -0.86 -8.22 0.18
C LEU A 127 -1.54 -9.59 0.11
N LYS A 128 -1.53 -10.35 1.20
CA LYS A 128 -2.22 -11.65 1.27
C LYS A 128 -3.73 -11.48 1.13
N ILE A 129 -4.33 -10.46 1.76
CA ILE A 129 -5.77 -10.17 1.64
C ILE A 129 -6.11 -9.80 0.19
N ILE A 130 -5.35 -8.89 -0.41
CA ILE A 130 -5.53 -8.46 -1.80
C ILE A 130 -5.42 -9.66 -2.76
N ALA A 131 -4.35 -10.45 -2.67
CA ALA A 131 -4.14 -11.58 -3.56
C ALA A 131 -5.20 -12.68 -3.36
N SER A 132 -5.63 -12.93 -2.13
CA SER A 132 -6.73 -13.86 -1.85
C SER A 132 -8.03 -13.40 -2.51
N TYR A 133 -8.36 -12.11 -2.37
CA TYR A 133 -9.56 -11.52 -2.98
C TYR A 133 -9.52 -11.62 -4.51
N LEU A 134 -8.37 -11.31 -5.12
CA LEU A 134 -8.18 -11.43 -6.57
C LEU A 134 -8.30 -12.88 -7.06
N TYR A 135 -7.88 -13.86 -6.27
CA TYR A 135 -8.08 -15.28 -6.61
C TYR A 135 -9.57 -15.65 -6.57
N ASP A 136 -10.24 -15.33 -5.46
CA ASP A 136 -11.62 -15.73 -5.17
C ASP A 136 -12.68 -15.06 -6.06
N ASN A 137 -12.35 -13.95 -6.73
CA ASN A 137 -13.30 -13.15 -7.50
C ASN A 137 -12.92 -13.03 -8.97
N ASP A 138 -13.90 -13.24 -9.86
CA ASP A 138 -13.76 -12.86 -11.27
C ASP A 138 -13.96 -11.35 -11.44
N ILE A 139 -12.85 -10.63 -11.29
CA ILE A 139 -12.78 -9.18 -11.45
C ILE A 139 -12.86 -8.70 -12.91
N SER A 140 -13.17 -9.59 -13.86
CA SER A 140 -13.49 -9.24 -15.24
C SER A 140 -15.00 -9.21 -15.52
N SER A 141 -15.83 -9.69 -14.58
CA SER A 141 -17.27 -9.81 -14.72
C SER A 141 -18.02 -8.49 -14.49
N ASP A 142 -19.14 -8.30 -15.19
CA ASP A 142 -20.03 -7.15 -14.98
C ASP A 142 -20.52 -7.07 -13.52
N GLU A 143 -20.81 -8.23 -12.91
CA GLU A 143 -21.22 -8.32 -11.50
C GLU A 143 -20.15 -7.74 -10.56
N TRP A 144 -18.87 -7.97 -10.83
CA TRP A 144 -17.80 -7.38 -10.02
C TRP A 144 -17.72 -5.86 -10.19
N TYR A 145 -17.90 -5.34 -11.41
CA TYR A 145 -17.90 -3.89 -11.65
C TYR A 145 -19.08 -3.20 -10.97
N GLU A 146 -20.27 -3.80 -10.98
CA GLU A 146 -21.42 -3.29 -10.23
C GLU A 146 -21.14 -3.20 -8.72
N LYS A 147 -20.52 -4.24 -8.15
CA LYS A 147 -20.09 -4.26 -6.74
C LYS A 147 -19.03 -3.19 -6.47
N TRP A 148 -18.02 -3.08 -7.32
CA TRP A 148 -16.97 -2.06 -7.20
C TRP A 148 -17.54 -0.65 -7.22
N GLU A 149 -18.45 -0.33 -8.15
CA GLU A 149 -19.08 0.99 -8.22
C GLU A 149 -19.93 1.30 -6.99
N ALA A 150 -20.67 0.32 -6.47
CA ALA A 150 -21.45 0.47 -5.25
C ALA A 150 -20.55 0.74 -4.04
N PHE A 151 -19.45 -0.01 -3.90
CA PHE A 151 -18.44 0.19 -2.88
C PHE A 151 -17.75 1.55 -3.01
N GLU A 152 -17.40 1.98 -4.22
CA GLU A 152 -16.73 3.27 -4.45
C GLU A 152 -17.61 4.45 -4.01
N LYS A 153 -18.91 4.40 -4.34
CA LYS A 153 -19.91 5.38 -3.91
C LYS A 153 -20.10 5.35 -2.38
N LYS A 154 -20.21 4.16 -1.78
CA LYS A 154 -20.35 3.98 -0.32
C LYS A 154 -19.12 4.51 0.44
N SER A 155 -17.92 4.12 0.03
CA SER A 155 -16.67 4.50 0.68
C SER A 155 -16.36 5.99 0.59
N ALA A 156 -16.93 6.72 -0.38
CA ALA A 156 -16.83 8.17 -0.43
C ALA A 156 -17.68 8.89 0.64
N LEU A 157 -18.68 8.20 1.22
CA LEU A 157 -19.64 8.77 2.17
C LEU A 157 -19.33 8.44 3.64
N ILE A 158 -18.47 7.45 3.90
CA ILE A 158 -18.12 7.03 5.26
C ILE A 158 -16.83 7.72 5.69
N PRO A 159 -16.81 8.44 6.83
CA PRO A 159 -15.57 8.89 7.44
C PRO A 159 -14.73 7.68 7.83
N ILE A 160 -13.71 7.37 7.04
CA ILE A 160 -12.75 6.32 7.36
C ILE A 160 -11.95 6.79 8.58
N GLU A 161 -11.91 5.98 9.65
CA GLU A 161 -10.97 6.20 10.74
C GLU A 161 -9.56 6.28 10.16
N ILE A 162 -8.91 7.44 10.29
CA ILE A 162 -7.69 7.71 9.56
C ILE A 162 -6.53 6.97 10.24
N ASN A 163 -6.15 5.85 9.63
CA ASN A 163 -4.83 5.28 9.89
C ASN A 163 -3.77 6.14 9.20
N TYR A 164 -3.14 7.04 9.94
CA TYR A 164 -2.11 7.94 9.42
C TYR A 164 -0.88 7.21 8.89
N GLU A 165 -0.58 6.00 9.37
CA GLU A 165 0.50 5.19 8.83
C GLU A 165 0.20 4.77 7.39
N ASP A 166 -1.03 4.30 7.15
CA ASP A 166 -1.50 3.89 5.83
C ASP A 166 -1.65 5.10 4.90
N LEU A 167 -2.26 6.19 5.40
CA LEU A 167 -2.42 7.43 4.64
C LEU A 167 -1.07 7.99 4.17
N GLY A 168 -0.10 8.12 5.08
CA GLY A 168 1.21 8.65 4.72
C GLY A 168 1.98 7.69 3.80
N ARG A 169 1.81 6.38 3.95
CA ARG A 169 2.43 5.39 3.06
C ARG A 169 1.87 5.50 1.66
N ASN A 170 0.56 5.71 1.52
CA ASN A 170 -0.09 5.92 0.23
C ASN A 170 0.41 7.21 -0.43
N ILE A 171 0.51 8.31 0.32
CA ILE A 171 1.07 9.57 -0.19
C ILE A 171 2.53 9.39 -0.68
N ALA A 172 3.36 8.70 0.10
CA ALA A 172 4.74 8.40 -0.29
C ALA A 172 4.80 7.52 -1.54
N ASN A 173 3.95 6.49 -1.60
CA ASN A 173 3.83 5.57 -2.73
C ASN A 173 3.37 6.28 -4.01
N GLU A 174 2.34 7.12 -3.95
CA GLU A 174 1.86 7.88 -5.11
C GLU A 174 2.91 8.87 -5.63
N THR A 175 3.60 9.55 -4.70
CA THR A 175 4.71 10.45 -5.05
C THR A 175 5.85 9.66 -5.71
N LYS A 176 6.20 8.49 -5.17
CA LYS A 176 7.20 7.59 -5.74
C LYS A 176 6.80 7.09 -7.13
N ALA A 177 5.54 6.72 -7.33
CA ALA A 177 5.03 6.25 -8.61
C ALA A 177 5.10 7.35 -9.68
N ASN A 178 4.71 8.59 -9.34
CA ASN A 178 4.80 9.72 -10.27
C ASN A 178 6.25 10.06 -10.64
N LEU A 179 7.16 10.11 -9.66
CA LEU A 179 8.59 10.31 -9.90
C LEU A 179 9.18 9.18 -10.74
N GLY A 180 8.84 7.94 -10.41
CA GLY A 180 9.24 6.74 -11.12
C GLY A 180 8.81 6.80 -12.58
N LYS A 181 7.52 7.03 -12.86
CA LYS A 181 6.98 7.14 -14.22
C LYS A 181 7.77 8.13 -15.08
N ASN A 182 7.99 9.34 -14.58
CA ASN A 182 8.72 10.37 -15.32
C ASN A 182 10.21 10.02 -15.49
N LEU A 183 10.83 9.42 -14.48
CA LEU A 183 12.21 8.92 -14.57
C LEU A 183 12.32 7.81 -15.61
N MET A 184 11.40 6.85 -15.64
CA MET A 184 11.39 5.75 -16.60
C MET A 184 11.27 6.28 -18.03
N ALA A 185 10.38 7.26 -18.25
CA ALA A 185 10.25 7.91 -19.54
C ALA A 185 11.56 8.59 -19.98
N ALA A 186 12.22 9.33 -19.09
CA ALA A 186 13.50 9.97 -19.38
C ALA A 186 14.63 8.96 -19.66
N VAL A 187 14.69 7.86 -18.90
CA VAL A 187 15.66 6.78 -19.14
C VAL A 187 15.42 6.10 -20.48
N LYS A 188 14.15 5.83 -20.83
CA LYS A 188 13.79 5.20 -22.12
C LYS A 188 14.16 6.10 -23.30
N GLU A 189 13.91 7.41 -23.19
CA GLU A 189 14.15 8.36 -24.28
C GLU A 189 15.62 8.76 -24.41
N LYS A 190 16.32 9.00 -23.29
CA LYS A 190 17.64 9.66 -23.28
C LYS A 190 18.75 8.83 -22.63
N GLY A 191 18.42 7.62 -22.18
CA GLY A 191 19.32 6.77 -21.40
C GLY A 191 19.57 7.31 -19.98
N ALA A 192 20.29 6.52 -19.18
CA ALA A 192 20.61 6.88 -17.79
C ALA A 192 21.31 8.24 -17.65
N ALA A 193 22.21 8.59 -18.57
CA ALA A 193 22.94 9.86 -18.52
C ALA A 193 22.03 11.08 -18.72
N GLY A 194 21.09 11.03 -19.67
CA GLY A 194 20.12 12.12 -19.89
C GLY A 194 19.03 12.18 -18.82
N ALA A 195 18.71 11.05 -18.18
CA ALA A 195 17.79 11.02 -17.04
C ALA A 195 18.34 11.76 -15.80
N VAL A 196 19.66 11.98 -15.70
CA VAL A 196 20.26 12.81 -14.64
C VAL A 196 19.77 14.26 -14.73
N ASP A 197 19.61 14.81 -15.94
CA ASP A 197 19.09 16.16 -16.16
C ASP A 197 17.65 16.28 -15.62
N PHE A 198 16.83 15.26 -15.89
CA PHE A 198 15.46 15.17 -15.36
C PHE A 198 15.46 15.17 -13.82
N CYS A 199 16.32 14.37 -13.20
CA CYS A 199 16.46 14.35 -11.74
C CYS A 199 16.89 15.70 -11.17
N ASN A 200 17.70 16.48 -11.90
CA ASN A 200 18.19 17.78 -11.47
C ASN A 200 17.11 18.87 -11.55
N ILE A 201 16.34 18.87 -12.64
CA ILE A 201 15.42 19.96 -12.96
C ILE A 201 13.99 19.67 -12.49
N ARG A 202 13.52 18.42 -12.61
CA ARG A 202 12.08 18.08 -12.52
C ARG A 202 11.68 17.36 -11.24
N ALA A 203 12.60 16.67 -10.57
CA ALA A 203 12.25 15.82 -9.43
C ALA A 203 11.69 16.61 -8.23
N ILE A 204 12.23 17.80 -7.95
CA ILE A 204 11.74 18.67 -6.87
C ILE A 204 10.35 19.24 -7.24
N PRO A 205 10.15 19.92 -8.40
CA PRO A 205 8.83 20.41 -8.78
C PRO A 205 7.73 19.35 -8.82
N ILE A 206 8.06 18.11 -9.22
CA ILE A 206 7.09 17.00 -9.18
C ILE A 206 6.69 16.68 -7.74
N THR A 207 7.66 16.61 -6.83
CA THR A 207 7.40 16.33 -5.41
C THR A 207 6.55 17.45 -4.78
N ASP A 208 6.84 18.70 -5.12
CA ASP A 208 6.06 19.86 -4.67
C ASP A 208 4.64 19.83 -5.24
N SER A 209 4.48 19.46 -6.51
CA SER A 209 3.16 19.32 -7.14
C SER A 209 2.34 18.21 -6.48
N MET A 210 2.97 17.07 -6.15
CA MET A 210 2.30 16.00 -5.42
C MET A 210 1.86 16.44 -4.02
N SER A 211 2.57 17.37 -3.38
CA SER A 211 2.13 17.92 -2.09
C SER A 211 0.80 18.66 -2.19
N VAL A 212 0.55 19.36 -3.30
CA VAL A 212 -0.72 20.04 -3.58
C VAL A 212 -1.82 19.04 -3.89
N VAL A 213 -1.54 18.10 -4.81
CA VAL A 213 -2.53 17.10 -5.26
C VAL A 213 -3.00 16.21 -4.11
N LEU A 214 -2.09 15.82 -3.22
CA LEU A 214 -2.36 14.89 -2.13
C LEU A 214 -2.75 15.58 -0.83
N ASN A 215 -2.83 16.91 -0.83
CA ASN A 215 -3.15 17.72 0.35
C ASN A 215 -2.31 17.33 1.59
N ALA A 216 -0.99 17.16 1.38
CA ALA A 216 -0.03 16.80 2.42
C ALA A 216 1.35 17.32 2.00
N LYS A 217 2.25 17.62 2.94
CA LYS A 217 3.63 17.97 2.56
C LYS A 217 4.42 16.67 2.39
N VAL A 218 5.05 16.47 1.23
CA VAL A 218 5.93 15.33 0.99
C VAL A 218 7.32 15.82 0.59
N LYS A 219 8.36 15.23 1.17
CA LYS A 219 9.75 15.45 0.77
C LYS A 219 10.53 14.13 0.79
N ARG A 220 11.70 14.13 0.13
CA ARG A 220 12.66 13.02 0.21
C ARG A 220 13.94 13.51 0.87
N VAL A 221 14.44 12.75 1.82
CA VAL A 221 15.68 13.06 2.53
C VAL A 221 16.60 11.86 2.64
N SER A 222 17.88 12.10 2.86
CA SER A 222 18.91 11.06 2.92
C SER A 222 20.14 11.51 3.69
N ASP A 223 20.84 10.52 4.25
CA ASP A 223 22.19 10.63 4.82
C ASP A 223 23.29 10.80 3.74
N LYS A 224 23.05 10.31 2.52
CA LYS A 224 23.92 10.47 1.35
C LYS A 224 23.14 11.16 0.19
N PRO A 225 22.79 12.45 0.35
CA PRO A 225 22.00 13.16 -0.65
C PRO A 225 22.78 13.38 -1.97
N ARG A 226 22.06 13.34 -3.10
CA ARG A 226 22.59 13.79 -4.40
C ARG A 226 22.44 15.30 -4.57
N ASN A 227 21.24 15.78 -4.29
CA ASN A 227 20.95 17.19 -4.16
C ASN A 227 20.97 17.55 -2.68
N SER A 228 21.76 18.55 -2.29
CA SER A 228 21.96 18.96 -0.89
C SER A 228 20.67 19.38 -0.19
N ILE A 229 19.65 19.84 -0.91
CA ILE A 229 18.33 20.16 -0.35
C ILE A 229 17.63 18.95 0.28
N ASN A 230 18.02 17.73 -0.14
CA ASN A 230 17.48 16.48 0.39
C ASN A 230 18.35 15.90 1.53
N ALA A 231 19.14 16.75 2.21
CA ALA A 231 19.85 16.32 3.41
C ALA A 231 18.84 16.03 4.53
N ALA A 232 19.00 14.88 5.19
CA ALA A 232 18.24 14.52 6.37
C ALA A 232 18.67 15.37 7.58
N ASN A 233 17.72 15.73 8.44
CA ASN A 233 17.99 16.32 9.75
C ASN A 233 18.36 15.22 10.79
N GLU A 234 18.65 15.62 12.03
CA GLU A 234 19.12 14.70 13.08
C GLU A 234 18.15 13.54 13.34
N ASP A 235 16.86 13.81 13.53
CA ASP A 235 15.83 12.78 13.76
C ASP A 235 15.67 11.84 12.55
N GLU A 236 15.75 12.40 11.34
CA GLU A 236 15.65 11.65 10.08
C GLU A 236 16.89 10.76 9.87
N LEU A 237 18.08 11.23 10.26
CA LEU A 237 19.32 10.46 10.19
C LEU A 237 19.30 9.27 11.14
N GLU A 238 18.87 9.48 12.39
CA GLU A 238 18.72 8.40 13.37
C GLU A 238 17.75 7.32 12.86
N TYR A 239 16.62 7.75 12.30
CA TYR A 239 15.64 6.83 11.71
C TYR A 239 16.21 6.03 10.53
N ILE A 240 16.95 6.69 9.62
CA ILE A 240 17.63 6.02 8.50
C ILE A 240 18.64 4.98 9.00
N GLU A 241 19.44 5.34 10.01
CA GLU A 241 20.46 4.45 10.57
C GLU A 241 19.85 3.20 11.21
N ASN A 242 18.80 3.38 12.02
CA ASN A 242 18.08 2.28 12.65
C ASN A 242 17.46 1.34 11.62
N TRP A 243 16.90 1.89 10.53
CA TRP A 243 16.40 1.06 9.44
C TRP A 243 17.50 0.24 8.79
N LYS A 244 18.65 0.86 8.47
CA LYS A 244 19.79 0.16 7.88
C LYS A 244 20.26 -1.00 8.76
N LYS A 245 20.41 -0.78 10.06
CA LYS A 245 20.80 -1.80 11.03
C LYS A 245 19.80 -2.96 11.08
N ALA A 246 18.51 -2.66 11.21
CA ALA A 246 17.46 -3.69 11.22
C ALA A 246 17.49 -4.52 9.92
N LYS A 247 17.66 -3.86 8.77
CA LYS A 247 17.72 -4.53 7.48
C LYS A 247 18.94 -5.43 7.34
N GLU A 248 20.12 -4.98 7.78
CA GLU A 248 21.34 -5.79 7.79
C GLU A 248 21.20 -7.04 8.67
N GLN A 249 20.38 -6.96 9.71
CA GLN A 249 20.06 -8.08 10.62
C GLN A 249 18.91 -8.97 10.11
N GLY A 250 18.31 -8.65 8.95
CA GLY A 250 17.15 -9.36 8.42
C GLY A 250 15.86 -9.10 9.21
N GLU A 251 15.85 -8.07 10.05
CA GLU A 251 14.71 -7.69 10.89
C GLU A 251 13.77 -6.74 10.14
N LYS A 252 12.49 -6.74 10.56
CA LYS A 252 11.50 -5.79 10.06
C LYS A 252 11.56 -4.51 10.90
N TYR A 253 11.70 -3.37 10.25
CA TYR A 253 11.59 -2.06 10.90
C TYR A 253 10.35 -1.33 10.38
N PRO A 254 9.37 -1.01 11.24
CA PRO A 254 8.11 -0.44 10.78
C PRO A 254 8.28 1.04 10.36
N PRO A 255 7.43 1.53 9.44
CA PRO A 255 7.27 2.96 9.23
C PRO A 255 6.90 3.65 10.54
N LYS A 256 7.50 4.82 10.80
CA LYS A 256 7.25 5.60 12.02
C LYS A 256 6.27 6.72 11.70
N VAL A 257 5.21 6.84 12.48
CA VAL A 257 4.34 8.03 12.50
C VAL A 257 4.39 8.66 13.88
N VAL A 258 4.66 9.96 13.93
CA VAL A 258 4.71 10.75 15.17
C VAL A 258 3.84 11.99 15.04
N GLU A 259 3.30 12.43 16.17
CA GLU A 259 2.62 13.72 16.25
C GLU A 259 3.63 14.82 16.58
N LEU A 260 3.74 15.83 15.72
CA LEU A 260 4.61 16.99 15.89
C LEU A 260 3.82 18.25 15.53
N ASN A 261 3.72 19.21 16.46
CA ASN A 261 3.05 20.50 16.25
C ASN A 261 1.62 20.36 15.67
N ASN A 262 0.82 19.46 16.24
CA ASN A 262 -0.55 19.15 15.79
C ASN A 262 -0.63 18.65 14.33
N LYS A 263 0.44 18.01 13.85
CA LYS A 263 0.49 17.34 12.54
C LYS A 263 1.01 15.92 12.72
N MET A 264 0.57 15.03 11.84
CA MET A 264 1.04 13.65 11.81
C MET A 264 2.18 13.55 10.81
N VAL A 265 3.37 13.16 11.27
CA VAL A 265 4.59 13.06 10.46
C VAL A 265 4.97 11.59 10.31
N GLY A 266 4.89 11.09 9.08
CA GLY A 266 5.25 9.73 8.71
C GLY A 266 6.60 9.65 8.00
N TYR A 267 7.36 8.60 8.29
CA TYR A 267 8.65 8.28 7.67
C TYR A 267 8.58 6.93 6.95
N TYR A 268 8.97 6.91 5.67
CA TYR A 268 8.84 5.74 4.79
C TYR A 268 10.12 5.48 3.99
N PRO A 269 10.60 4.24 3.87
CA PRO A 269 11.92 3.94 3.33
C PRO A 269 11.96 4.08 1.82
N ILE A 270 13.11 4.47 1.30
CA ILE A 270 13.43 4.37 -0.12
C ILE A 270 14.44 3.25 -0.28
N GLU A 271 13.98 2.07 -0.67
CA GLU A 271 14.84 0.95 -1.00
C GLU A 271 15.33 1.03 -2.45
N THR A 272 16.61 0.73 -2.66
CA THR A 272 17.19 0.59 -3.99
C THR A 272 16.79 -0.73 -4.64
N ASN A 273 16.80 -0.74 -5.98
CA ASN A 273 16.67 -1.94 -6.81
C ASN A 273 17.72 -1.90 -7.94
N GLU A 274 17.75 -2.92 -8.79
CA GLU A 274 18.70 -3.04 -9.91
C GLU A 274 18.80 -1.75 -10.75
N MET A 275 17.65 -1.15 -11.09
CA MET A 275 17.62 0.06 -11.89
C MET A 275 18.28 1.25 -11.20
N CYS A 276 18.17 1.35 -9.87
CA CYS A 276 18.83 2.40 -9.10
C CYS A 276 20.35 2.38 -9.33
N MET A 277 20.94 1.20 -9.55
CA MET A 277 22.39 1.02 -9.70
C MET A 277 22.97 1.73 -10.92
N LYS A 278 22.14 1.98 -11.95
CA LYS A 278 22.56 2.74 -13.15
C LYS A 278 23.01 4.17 -12.81
N CYS A 279 22.58 4.72 -11.67
CA CYS A 279 22.92 6.07 -11.22
C CYS A 279 23.44 6.15 -9.77
N HIS A 280 23.18 5.14 -8.95
CA HIS A 280 23.52 5.11 -7.52
C HIS A 280 24.46 3.96 -7.14
N GLY A 281 24.80 3.07 -8.08
CA GLY A 281 25.67 1.92 -7.83
C GLY A 281 27.15 2.28 -7.70
N ILE A 282 28.01 1.28 -7.85
CA ILE A 282 29.47 1.45 -7.83
C ILE A 282 29.92 2.26 -9.07
N PRO A 283 30.60 3.40 -8.90
CA PRO A 283 31.14 4.20 -10.02
C PRO A 283 32.02 3.35 -10.93
N GLU A 284 31.94 3.58 -12.25
CA GLU A 284 32.76 2.91 -13.27
C GLU A 284 32.57 1.38 -13.39
N LYS A 285 31.76 0.77 -12.52
CA LYS A 285 31.33 -0.64 -12.60
C LYS A 285 29.87 -0.77 -12.99
N GLN A 286 28.98 -0.10 -12.26
CA GLN A 286 27.53 -0.12 -12.51
C GLN A 286 27.02 1.22 -13.07
N ILE A 287 27.64 2.33 -12.65
CA ILE A 287 27.40 3.65 -13.24
C ILE A 287 28.36 3.81 -14.42
N ASN A 288 27.82 3.85 -15.63
CA ASN A 288 28.64 4.05 -16.83
C ASN A 288 29.30 5.44 -16.85
N THR A 289 30.38 5.58 -17.62
CA THR A 289 31.21 6.80 -17.69
C THR A 289 30.42 8.04 -18.07
N LYS A 290 29.48 7.94 -19.03
CA LYS A 290 28.67 9.08 -19.49
C LYS A 290 27.73 9.57 -18.39
N THR A 291 27.07 8.65 -17.68
CA THR A 291 26.20 8.97 -16.55
C THR A 291 27.01 9.57 -15.41
N LEU A 292 28.15 8.97 -15.07
CA LEU A 292 29.02 9.45 -13.99
C LEU A 292 29.55 10.87 -14.26
N ALA A 293 29.95 11.15 -15.50
CA ALA A 293 30.39 12.49 -15.90
C ALA A 293 29.27 13.52 -15.77
N ASN A 294 28.03 13.17 -16.18
CA ASN A 294 26.90 14.08 -16.05
C ASN A 294 26.49 14.31 -14.59
N ILE A 295 26.55 13.26 -13.75
CA ILE A 295 26.34 13.39 -12.30
C ILE A 295 27.36 14.38 -11.71
N LYS A 296 28.65 14.20 -11.97
CA LYS A 296 29.70 15.10 -11.45
C LYS A 296 29.51 16.54 -11.91
N LYS A 297 29.05 16.75 -13.14
CA LYS A 297 28.77 18.08 -13.70
C LYS A 297 27.59 18.77 -13.00
N LEU A 298 26.47 18.07 -12.83
CA LEU A 298 25.23 18.64 -12.29
C LEU A 298 25.17 18.63 -10.76
N TYR A 299 25.93 17.75 -10.12
CA TYR A 299 25.97 17.56 -8.68
C TYR A 299 27.43 17.45 -8.20
N PRO A 300 28.18 18.56 -8.13
CA PRO A 300 29.59 18.54 -7.70
C PRO A 300 29.80 17.99 -6.29
N ASN A 301 28.78 18.06 -5.43
CA ASN A 301 28.78 17.58 -4.05
C ASN A 301 27.97 16.28 -3.87
N ASP A 302 27.76 15.49 -4.93
CA ASP A 302 27.01 14.24 -4.88
C ASP A 302 27.62 13.27 -3.86
N LYS A 303 26.79 12.72 -2.97
CA LYS A 303 27.16 11.63 -2.06
C LYS A 303 26.49 10.31 -2.42
N ALA A 304 25.60 10.31 -3.41
CA ALA A 304 24.63 9.25 -3.64
C ALA A 304 25.13 8.10 -4.54
N THR A 305 26.36 7.63 -4.33
CA THR A 305 26.95 6.51 -5.08
C THR A 305 27.44 5.40 -4.17
N GLY A 306 27.74 4.24 -4.76
CA GLY A 306 28.24 3.07 -4.05
C GLY A 306 27.17 2.32 -3.29
N TYR A 307 25.91 2.43 -3.70
CA TYR A 307 24.84 1.59 -3.18
C TYR A 307 24.86 0.20 -3.84
N SER A 308 24.24 -0.76 -3.18
CA SER A 308 23.86 -2.07 -3.71
C SER A 308 22.34 -2.15 -3.86
N GLU A 309 21.82 -3.27 -4.39
CA GLU A 309 20.39 -3.54 -4.42
C GLU A 309 19.84 -3.78 -3.02
N ASN A 310 18.56 -3.43 -2.81
CA ASN A 310 17.85 -3.56 -1.55
C ASN A 310 18.45 -2.77 -0.36
N GLU A 311 19.32 -1.80 -0.59
CA GLU A 311 19.81 -0.91 0.46
C GLU A 311 18.86 0.27 0.72
N ILE A 312 18.92 0.85 1.92
CA ILE A 312 18.17 2.06 2.25
C ILE A 312 18.89 3.28 1.68
N ARG A 313 18.32 3.86 0.63
CA ARG A 313 18.78 5.09 -0.03
C ARG A 313 18.46 6.33 0.80
N GLY A 314 17.37 6.32 1.55
CA GLY A 314 16.84 7.47 2.28
C GLY A 314 15.39 7.22 2.66
N ILE A 315 14.63 8.28 2.92
CA ILE A 315 13.22 8.19 3.30
C ILE A 315 12.37 9.26 2.60
N PHE A 316 11.10 8.95 2.40
CA PHE A 316 10.05 9.95 2.26
C PHE A 316 9.63 10.43 3.65
N VAL A 317 9.41 11.74 3.78
CA VAL A 317 8.82 12.36 4.97
C VAL A 317 7.50 12.97 4.54
N VAL A 318 6.42 12.54 5.18
CA VAL A 318 5.07 12.96 4.86
C VAL A 318 4.46 13.65 6.07
N VAL A 319 4.04 14.89 5.91
CA VAL A 319 3.37 15.68 6.95
C VAL A 319 1.91 15.84 6.57
N MET A 320 1.02 15.31 7.42
CA MET A 320 -0.42 15.30 7.23
C MET A 320 -1.09 16.16 8.30
N ASP A 321 -2.18 16.82 7.93
CA ASP A 321 -3.04 17.50 8.89
C ASP A 321 -3.78 16.46 9.74
N LYS A 322 -3.77 16.69 11.06
CA LYS A 322 -4.56 15.91 11.99
C LYS A 322 -6.03 16.33 11.84
N LYS A 323 -6.87 15.39 11.41
CA LYS A 323 -8.33 15.49 11.36
C LYS A 323 -8.94 14.84 12.60
#